data_AF-A0A3D0M548-F1
#
_entry.id   AF-A0A3D0M548-F1
#
_cell.length_a   1.000
_cell.length_b   1.000
_cell.length_c   1.000
_cell.angle_alpha   90.00
_cell.angle_beta   90.00
_cell.angle_gamma   90.00
#
_symmetry.space_group_name_H-M   'P 1'
#
loop_
_entity.id
_entity.type
_entity.pdbx_description
1 polymer ?
#
loop_
_entity_poly.entity_id
_entity_poly.type
_entity_poly.pdbx_seq_one_letter_code
_entity_poly.pdbx_strand_id
1 'polypeptide(L)'
;MEEFPDKKIYVFDSKTASAGELQLALFLHEKIEQGLSFDEIVVLGEEFIDSLRTMFVVEDLGNLIRNGRLSKVSGLIASVLSLCPIMGENGQGDIKLVAKVRGIQNSLRKLVELVSEHTSNAAANSLRLVLSYC
;
A
#
# COMPACT_ATOMS: atom_id res chain seq x y z
N MET A 1 -3.43 22.83 18.65
CA MET A 1 -2.74 23.94 17.95
C MET A 1 -2.62 25.20 18.81
N GLU A 2 -3.51 25.42 19.79
CA GLU A 2 -3.47 26.62 20.67
C GLU A 2 -2.23 26.73 21.58
N GLU A 3 -1.47 25.65 21.78
CA GLU A 3 -0.35 25.62 22.75
C GLU A 3 1.03 25.89 22.11
N PHE A 4 1.16 25.80 20.77
CA PHE A 4 2.43 25.99 20.06
C PHE A 4 2.22 26.61 18.67
N PRO A 5 2.09 27.95 18.57
CA PRO A 5 1.68 28.63 17.33
C PRO A 5 2.72 28.52 16.20
N ASP A 6 4.00 28.34 16.52
CA ASP A 6 5.09 28.29 15.52
C ASP A 6 5.34 26.88 14.94
N LYS A 7 4.64 25.85 15.44
CA LYS A 7 4.83 24.49 14.94
C LYS A 7 4.07 24.28 13.63
N LYS A 8 4.80 23.92 12.58
CA LYS A 8 4.21 23.38 11.35
C LYS A 8 3.86 21.91 11.55
N ILE A 9 2.61 21.54 11.30
CA ILE A 9 2.12 20.17 11.38
C ILE A 9 1.34 19.87 10.10
N TYR A 10 1.66 18.75 9.47
CA TYR A 10 0.93 18.23 8.33
C TYR A 10 0.55 16.78 8.61
N VAL A 11 -0.66 16.39 8.22
CA VAL A 11 -1.19 15.04 8.40
C VAL A 11 -1.42 14.46 7.02
N PHE A 12 -0.58 13.51 6.64
CA PHE A 12 -0.75 12.75 5.41
C PHE A 12 -1.89 11.74 5.57
N ASP A 13 -2.83 11.74 4.64
CA ASP A 13 -3.66 10.57 4.39
C ASP A 13 -2.89 9.64 3.46
N SER A 14 -2.25 8.61 4.04
CA SER A 14 -1.34 7.73 3.30
C SER A 14 -2.02 6.90 2.20
N LYS A 15 -3.35 6.76 2.25
CA LYS A 15 -4.15 5.90 1.35
C LYS A 15 -3.62 4.46 1.22
N THR A 16 -2.86 4.00 2.21
CA THR A 16 -2.26 2.65 2.26
C THR A 16 -2.19 2.14 3.71
N ALA A 17 -1.60 0.96 3.93
CA ALA A 17 -1.43 0.36 5.24
C ALA A 17 -0.13 -0.47 5.32
N SER A 18 0.36 -0.71 6.54
CA SER A 18 1.45 -1.65 6.82
C SER A 18 2.73 -1.33 6.03
N ALA A 19 3.17 -2.21 5.11
CA ALA A 19 4.38 -1.99 4.31
C ALA A 19 4.36 -0.69 3.51
N GLY A 20 3.19 -0.24 3.04
CA GLY A 20 3.05 1.03 2.34
C GLY A 20 3.28 2.25 3.25
N GLU A 21 2.84 2.19 4.51
CA GLU A 21 3.08 3.27 5.48
C GLU A 21 4.54 3.33 5.88
N LEU A 22 5.20 2.17 6.06
CA LEU A 22 6.64 2.12 6.29
C LEU A 22 7.42 2.70 5.10
N GLN A 23 6.99 2.39 3.87
CA GLN A 23 7.60 2.94 2.67
C GLN A 23 7.49 4.48 2.62
N LEU A 24 6.33 5.04 2.97
CA LEU A 24 6.14 6.49 3.10
C LEU A 24 7.04 7.09 4.19
N ALA A 25 7.11 6.46 5.37
CA ALA A 25 7.94 6.94 6.47
C ALA A 25 9.43 6.97 6.10
N LEU A 26 9.93 5.94 5.42
CA LEU A 26 11.31 5.88 4.94
C LEU A 26 11.59 6.96 3.89
N PHE A 27 10.66 7.19 2.96
CA PHE A 27 10.78 8.26 1.97
C PHE A 27 10.86 9.64 2.65
N LEU A 28 9.94 9.93 3.58
CA LEU A 28 9.93 11.20 4.30
C LEU A 28 11.21 11.41 5.11
N HIS A 29 11.71 10.36 5.77
CA HIS A 29 12.97 10.40 6.50
C HIS A 29 14.15 10.79 5.59
N GLU A 30 14.24 10.22 4.39
CA GLU A 30 15.30 10.58 3.43
C GLU A 30 15.22 12.04 2.98
N LYS A 31 14.01 12.56 2.77
CA LYS A 31 13.82 13.97 2.39
C LYS A 31 14.21 14.92 3.52
N ILE A 32 13.98 14.52 4.77
CA ILE A 32 14.44 15.24 5.95
C ILE A 32 15.97 15.22 6.03
N GLU A 33 16.61 14.05 5.86
CA GLU A 33 18.08 13.93 5.88
C GLU A 33 18.76 14.71 4.74
N GLN A 34 18.06 14.91 3.61
CA GLN A 34 18.51 15.76 2.51
C GLN A 34 18.43 17.26 2.82
N GLY A 35 17.83 17.65 3.95
CA GLY A 35 17.71 19.05 4.38
C GLY A 35 16.64 19.84 3.63
N LEU A 36 15.67 19.17 3.00
CA LEU A 36 14.54 19.84 2.36
C LEU A 36 13.67 20.58 3.38
N SER A 37 13.03 21.66 2.93
CA SER A 37 12.11 22.41 3.78
C SER A 37 10.83 21.62 4.07
N PHE A 38 10.14 21.98 5.15
CA PHE A 38 8.87 21.37 5.53
C PHE A 38 7.85 21.39 4.38
N ASP A 39 7.71 22.52 3.69
CA ASP A 39 6.69 22.69 2.65
C ASP A 39 7.04 21.85 1.40
N GLU A 40 8.33 21.70 1.06
CA GLU A 40 8.80 20.79 -0.01
C GLU A 40 8.55 19.32 0.33
N ILE A 41 8.81 18.92 1.58
CA ILE A 41 8.57 17.55 2.04
C ILE A 41 7.08 17.20 1.98
N VAL A 42 6.20 18.14 2.31
CA VAL A 42 4.74 17.96 2.19
C VAL A 42 4.34 17.68 0.75
N VAL A 43 4.79 18.51 -0.19
CA VAL A 43 4.47 18.33 -1.63
C VAL A 43 4.99 16.98 -2.13
N LEU A 44 6.26 16.67 -1.88
CA LEU A 44 6.87 15.41 -2.31
C LEU A 44 6.22 14.20 -1.64
N GLY A 45 5.76 14.33 -0.40
CA GLY A 45 5.06 13.27 0.33
C GLY A 45 3.71 12.93 -0.31
N GLU A 46 2.91 13.93 -0.67
CA GLU A 46 1.64 13.75 -1.39
C GLU A 46 1.86 13.12 -2.77
N GLU A 47 2.84 13.61 -3.54
CA GLU A 47 3.22 13.03 -4.83
C GLU A 47 3.67 11.56 -4.68
N PHE A 48 4.41 11.27 -3.61
CA PHE A 48 4.86 9.91 -3.32
C PHE A 48 3.68 9.00 -3.00
N ILE A 49 2.71 9.45 -2.20
CA ILE A 49 1.48 8.70 -1.88
C ILE A 49 0.72 8.32 -3.15
N ASP A 50 0.59 9.22 -4.12
CA ASP A 50 -0.09 8.92 -5.38
C ASP A 50 0.67 7.90 -6.26
N SER A 51 2.00 7.82 -6.10
CA SER A 51 2.85 6.84 -6.78
C SER A 51 2.91 5.48 -6.08
N LEU A 52 2.55 5.41 -4.79
CA LEU A 52 2.63 4.19 -3.99
C LEU A 52 1.71 3.10 -4.54
N ARG A 53 2.22 1.87 -4.53
CA ARG A 53 1.45 0.66 -4.87
C ARG A 53 1.56 -0.34 -3.75
N THR A 54 0.45 -0.96 -3.41
CA THR A 54 0.37 -1.97 -2.35
C THR A 54 -0.45 -3.14 -2.84
N MET A 55 0.13 -4.33 -2.75
CA MET A 55 -0.52 -5.59 -3.07
C MET A 55 -0.23 -6.58 -1.94
N PHE A 56 -1.20 -7.43 -1.63
CA PHE A 56 -1.05 -8.42 -0.59
C PHE A 56 -1.86 -9.67 -0.90
N VAL A 57 -1.42 -10.77 -0.29
CA VAL A 57 -2.12 -12.04 -0.31
C VAL A 57 -2.61 -12.31 1.10
N VAL A 58 -3.86 -12.74 1.23
CA VAL A 58 -4.46 -13.09 2.52
C VAL A 58 -5.24 -14.38 2.38
N GLU A 59 -5.02 -15.31 3.30
CA GLU A 59 -5.68 -16.62 3.30
C GLU A 59 -7.13 -16.54 3.80
N ASP A 60 -7.37 -15.72 4.82
CA ASP A 60 -8.69 -15.49 5.39
C ASP A 60 -9.10 -14.00 5.33
N LEU A 61 -10.09 -13.71 4.49
CA LEU A 61 -10.67 -12.38 4.34
C LEU A 61 -11.69 -12.03 5.45
N GLY A 62 -12.01 -12.97 6.34
CA GLY A 62 -13.08 -12.85 7.34
C GLY A 62 -12.96 -11.60 8.21
N ASN A 63 -11.76 -11.27 8.68
CA ASN A 63 -11.53 -10.07 9.49
C ASN A 63 -11.73 -8.78 8.69
N LEU A 64 -11.28 -8.74 7.45
CA LEU A 64 -11.44 -7.57 6.58
C LEU A 64 -12.91 -7.36 6.17
N ILE A 65 -13.66 -8.45 5.97
CA ILE A 65 -15.12 -8.41 5.73
C ILE A 65 -15.86 -7.93 6.97
N ARG A 66 -15.60 -8.55 8.14
CA ARG A 66 -16.29 -8.23 9.41
C ARG A 66 -16.10 -6.76 9.79
N ASN A 67 -14.93 -6.21 9.50
CA ASN A 67 -14.60 -4.82 9.79
C ASN A 67 -15.00 -3.85 8.65
N GLY A 68 -15.68 -4.32 7.60
CA GLY A 68 -16.22 -3.45 6.53
C GLY A 68 -15.22 -2.96 5.48
N ARG A 69 -13.94 -3.37 5.57
CA ARG A 69 -12.85 -2.97 4.66
C ARG A 69 -12.95 -3.62 3.27
N LEU A 70 -13.83 -4.62 3.13
CA LEU A 70 -14.12 -5.30 1.88
C LEU A 70 -15.58 -5.20 1.45
N SER A 71 -16.35 -4.29 2.04
CA SER A 71 -17.80 -4.16 1.75
C SER A 71 -18.09 -4.11 0.24
N LYS A 72 -17.34 -3.29 -0.52
CA LYS A 72 -17.47 -3.11 -1.98
C LYS A 72 -17.04 -4.33 -2.82
N VAL A 73 -16.22 -5.23 -2.27
CA VAL A 73 -15.65 -6.39 -3.01
C VAL A 73 -16.11 -7.74 -2.46
N SER A 74 -16.86 -7.75 -1.36
CA SER A 74 -17.32 -8.95 -0.64
C SER A 74 -18.15 -9.89 -1.51
N GLY A 75 -19.05 -9.36 -2.35
CA GLY A 75 -19.89 -10.16 -3.26
C GLY A 75 -19.11 -10.90 -4.35
N LEU A 76 -17.88 -10.47 -4.67
CA LEU A 76 -17.05 -11.09 -5.71
C LEU A 76 -16.24 -12.29 -5.21
N ILE A 77 -16.13 -12.45 -3.88
CA ILE A 77 -15.20 -13.37 -3.22
C ILE A 77 -15.92 -14.38 -2.30
N ALA A 78 -17.16 -14.09 -1.88
CA ALA A 78 -17.91 -14.89 -0.93
C ALA A 78 -18.24 -16.34 -1.34
N SER A 79 -18.11 -16.70 -2.62
CA SER A 79 -18.61 -17.97 -3.16
C SER A 79 -17.56 -19.07 -3.39
N VAL A 80 -16.27 -18.83 -3.12
CA VAL A 80 -15.20 -19.77 -3.52
C VAL A 80 -14.35 -20.24 -2.33
N LEU A 81 -14.59 -21.48 -1.92
CA LEU A 81 -13.76 -22.20 -0.96
C LEU A 81 -12.31 -22.33 -1.48
N SER A 82 -11.32 -22.14 -0.61
CA SER A 82 -9.87 -22.24 -0.93
C SER A 82 -9.31 -21.18 -1.91
N LEU A 83 -10.05 -20.09 -2.12
CA LEU A 83 -9.52 -18.92 -2.85
C LEU A 83 -8.62 -18.10 -1.93
N CYS A 84 -7.38 -17.83 -2.36
CA CYS A 84 -6.43 -16.96 -1.68
C CYS A 84 -6.11 -15.80 -2.64
N PRO A 85 -7.03 -14.85 -2.82
CA PRO A 85 -6.89 -13.83 -3.86
C PRO A 85 -5.73 -12.89 -3.57
N ILE A 86 -5.25 -12.25 -4.64
CA ILE A 86 -4.37 -11.09 -4.52
C ILE A 86 -5.27 -9.87 -4.42
N MET A 87 -5.08 -9.10 -3.36
CA MET A 87 -5.75 -7.84 -3.08
C MET A 87 -4.74 -6.69 -3.25
N GLY A 88 -5.24 -5.47 -3.37
CA GLY A 88 -4.37 -4.30 -3.44
C GLY A 88 -5.10 -2.99 -3.25
N GLU A 89 -4.37 -1.90 -3.30
CA GLU A 89 -4.92 -0.54 -3.23
C GLU A 89 -5.71 -0.16 -4.49
N ASN A 90 -6.63 0.80 -4.38
CA ASN A 90 -7.35 1.41 -5.50
C ASN A 90 -6.97 2.88 -5.77
N GLY A 91 -5.98 3.41 -5.07
CA GLY A 91 -5.48 4.78 -5.14
C GLY A 91 -6.24 5.75 -4.23
N GLN A 92 -7.23 5.27 -3.48
CA GLN A 92 -8.13 6.07 -2.66
C GLN A 92 -8.26 5.54 -1.23
N GLY A 93 -7.31 4.69 -0.80
CA GLY A 93 -7.33 4.07 0.54
C GLY A 93 -8.27 2.88 0.69
N ASP A 94 -8.98 2.46 -0.36
CA ASP A 94 -9.82 1.26 -0.34
C ASP A 94 -9.10 0.03 -0.93
N ILE A 95 -9.57 -1.14 -0.53
CA ILE A 95 -9.06 -2.43 -1.02
C ILE A 95 -9.83 -2.87 -2.26
N LYS A 96 -9.10 -3.21 -3.33
CA LYS A 96 -9.63 -3.85 -4.55
C LYS A 96 -9.13 -5.29 -4.71
N LEU A 97 -9.91 -6.08 -5.42
CA LEU A 97 -9.48 -7.40 -5.91
C LEU A 97 -8.56 -7.20 -7.12
N VAL A 98 -7.33 -7.71 -7.05
CA VAL A 98 -6.35 -7.64 -8.14
C VAL A 98 -6.41 -8.90 -8.99
N ALA A 99 -6.38 -10.08 -8.36
CA ALA A 99 -6.44 -11.35 -9.06
C ALA A 99 -7.13 -12.44 -8.23
N LYS A 100 -7.94 -13.26 -8.89
CA LYS A 100 -8.51 -14.48 -8.29
C LYS A 100 -7.52 -15.62 -8.46
N VAL A 101 -6.93 -16.07 -7.35
CA VAL A 101 -5.96 -17.17 -7.35
C VAL A 101 -6.32 -18.20 -6.28
N ARG A 102 -6.08 -19.48 -6.58
CA ARG A 102 -6.34 -20.59 -5.66
C ARG A 102 -5.03 -21.09 -5.06
N GLY A 103 -5.00 -21.16 -3.73
CA GLY A 103 -3.86 -21.64 -2.95
C GLY A 103 -2.72 -20.63 -2.82
N ILE A 104 -2.20 -20.51 -1.61
CA ILE A 104 -1.17 -19.53 -1.22
C ILE A 104 0.07 -19.54 -2.13
N GLN A 105 0.56 -20.73 -2.51
CA GLN A 105 1.76 -20.87 -3.34
C GLN A 105 1.58 -20.26 -4.74
N ASN A 106 0.41 -20.43 -5.35
CA ASN A 106 0.12 -19.84 -6.66
C ASN A 106 -0.08 -18.33 -6.53
N SER A 107 -0.71 -17.88 -5.44
CA SER A 107 -0.95 -16.46 -5.17
C SER A 107 0.35 -15.70 -4.97
N LEU A 108 1.32 -16.27 -4.23
CA LEU A 108 2.63 -15.67 -4.04
C LEU A 108 3.44 -15.63 -5.35
N ARG A 109 3.44 -16.71 -6.15
CA ARG A 109 4.06 -16.69 -7.49
C ARG A 109 3.46 -15.61 -8.37
N LYS A 110 2.12 -15.53 -8.41
CA LYS A 110 1.43 -14.52 -9.21
C LYS A 110 1.66 -13.11 -8.69
N LEU A 111 1.79 -12.91 -7.38
CA LEU A 111 2.15 -11.62 -6.80
C LEU A 111 3.53 -11.17 -7.28
N VAL A 112 4.52 -12.07 -7.29
CA VAL A 112 5.87 -11.76 -7.81
C VAL A 112 5.82 -11.40 -9.29
N GLU A 113 5.05 -12.13 -10.10
CA GLU A 113 4.84 -11.79 -11.52
C GLU A 113 4.26 -10.38 -11.68
N LEU A 114 3.20 -10.04 -10.95
CA LEU A 114 2.55 -8.73 -11.03
C LEU A 114 3.48 -7.59 -10.60
N VAL A 115 4.27 -7.79 -9.54
CA VAL A 115 5.29 -6.82 -9.10
C VAL A 115 6.37 -6.66 -10.16
N SER A 116 6.85 -7.75 -10.75
CA SER A 116 7.85 -7.73 -11.83
C SER A 116 7.33 -6.98 -13.06
N GLU A 117 6.10 -7.27 -13.50
CA GLU A 117 5.44 -6.58 -14.61
C GLU A 117 5.32 -5.07 -14.33
N HIS A 118 4.85 -4.70 -13.13
CA HIS A 118 4.66 -3.31 -12.74
C HIS A 118 5.97 -2.51 -12.69
N THR A 119 7.07 -3.18 -12.34
CA THR A 119 8.39 -2.57 -12.16
C THR A 119 9.29 -2.68 -13.39
N SER A 120 8.81 -3.30 -14.47
CA SER A 120 9.59 -3.61 -15.68
C SER A 120 10.24 -2.41 -16.37
N ASN A 121 9.62 -1.21 -16.27
CA ASN A 121 10.14 0.02 -16.86
C ASN A 121 10.92 0.90 -15.86
N ALA A 122 11.08 0.46 -14.62
CA ALA A 122 11.83 1.23 -13.63
C ALA A 122 13.33 1.12 -13.88
N ALA A 123 14.06 2.21 -13.63
CA ALA A 123 15.51 2.19 -13.74
C ALA A 123 16.13 1.22 -12.72
N ALA A 124 17.23 0.56 -13.09
CA ALA A 124 17.96 -0.31 -12.17
C ALA A 124 18.35 0.46 -10.89
N ASN A 125 18.14 -0.14 -9.72
CA ASN A 125 18.38 0.45 -8.39
C ASN A 125 17.54 1.70 -8.03
N SER A 126 16.44 1.97 -8.74
CA SER A 126 15.55 3.10 -8.44
C SER A 126 14.37 2.74 -7.51
N LEU A 127 14.19 1.46 -7.19
CA LEU A 127 13.03 0.97 -6.47
C LEU A 127 13.39 0.40 -5.12
N ARG A 128 12.62 0.80 -4.10
CA ARG A 128 12.57 0.15 -2.80
C ARG A 128 11.28 -0.67 -2.72
N LEU A 129 11.43 -1.97 -2.48
CA LEU A 129 10.33 -2.87 -2.13
C LEU A 129 10.33 -3.11 -0.62
N VAL A 130 9.18 -2.96 0.02
CA VAL A 130 8.98 -3.29 1.43
C VAL A 130 8.00 -4.45 1.51
N LEU A 131 8.37 -5.48 2.26
CA LEU A 131 7.57 -6.68 2.46
C LEU A 131 7.28 -6.84 3.96
N SER A 132 6.01 -7.02 4.30
CA SER A 132 5.57 -7.44 5.63
C SER A 132 4.83 -8.77 5.52
N TYR A 133 4.88 -9.57 6.58
CA TYR A 133 4.15 -10.82 6.70
C TYR A 133 3.62 -10.98 8.13
N CYS A 134 2.53 -11.71 8.29
CA CYS A 134 1.88 -12.01 9.56
C CYS A 134 1.51 -13.49 9.63
#